data_AF-A0A162GAL7-F1
#
_entry.id   AF-A0A162GAL7-F1
#
_cell.length_a   1.000
_cell.length_b   1.000
_cell.length_c   1.000
_cell.angle_alpha   90.00
_cell.angle_beta   90.00
_cell.angle_gamma   90.00
#
_symmetry.space_group_name_H-M   'P 1'
#
loop_
_entity.id
_entity.type
_entity.pdbx_description
1 polymer ?
#
loop_
_entity_poly.entity_id
_entity_poly.type
_entity_poly.pdbx_seq_one_letter_code
_entity_poly.pdbx_strand_id
1 'polypeptide(L)' 'MDFPPAIRQSLYSTNLIENFNKHLKRTTHHKEQFPTEDSLDRFLVSQFNVYNEKSLKRIHRGFKGLQDTLEASFI' A
#
# COMPACT_ATOMS: atom_id res chain seq x y z
N MET A 1 10.87 1.78 22.08
CA MET A 1 10.56 2.96 21.25
C MET A 1 9.16 2.77 20.71
N ASP A 2 8.21 3.46 21.31
CA ASP A 2 6.79 3.27 21.05
C ASP A 2 6.31 4.42 20.17
N PHE A 3 5.84 4.12 18.96
CA PHE A 3 5.24 5.12 18.09
C PHE A 3 4.03 5.79 18.79
N PRO A 4 3.71 7.07 18.48
CA PRO A 4 2.56 7.75 19.06
C PRO A 4 1.28 6.92 18.91
N PRO A 5 0.43 6.80 19.95
CA PRO A 5 -0.79 5.98 19.91
C PRO A 5 -1.69 6.27 18.70
N ALA A 6 -1.69 7.52 18.23
CA ALA A 6 -2.44 7.95 17.06
C ALA A 6 -2.08 7.20 15.76
N ILE A 7 -0.81 6.83 15.54
CA ILE A 7 -0.37 6.15 14.29
C ILE A 7 -0.29 4.63 14.42
N ARG A 8 -0.31 4.09 15.64
CA ARG A 8 -0.18 2.64 15.89
C ARG A 8 -1.22 1.81 15.13
N GLN A 9 -2.47 2.30 15.04
CA GLN A 9 -3.54 1.59 14.30
C GLN A 9 -3.22 1.44 12.82
N SER A 10 -2.57 2.44 12.22
CA SER A 10 -2.19 2.39 10.81
C SER A 10 -0.92 1.56 10.60
N LEU A 11 0.00 1.57 11.57
CA LEU A 11 1.28 0.86 11.49
C LEU A 11 1.16 -0.64 11.75
N TYR A 12 0.38 -1.01 12.77
CA TYR A 12 0.26 -2.40 13.22
C TYR A 12 -0.90 -3.14 12.58
N SER A 13 -1.66 -2.49 11.70
CA SER A 13 -2.69 -3.15 10.91
C SER A 13 -2.09 -3.70 9.62
N THR A 14 -2.38 -4.97 9.33
CA THR A 14 -2.06 -5.62 8.05
C THR A 14 -3.11 -5.32 6.96
N ASN A 15 -4.19 -4.62 7.30
CA ASN A 15 -5.35 -4.39 6.42
C ASN A 15 -4.97 -3.79 5.06
N LEU A 16 -3.94 -2.94 4.99
CA LEU A 16 -3.52 -2.31 3.74
C LEU A 16 -2.96 -3.33 2.75
N ILE A 17 -2.00 -4.12 3.22
CA ILE A 17 -1.32 -5.15 2.43
C ILE A 17 -2.29 -6.29 2.13
N GLU A 18 -3.11 -6.70 3.11
CA GLU A 18 -4.12 -7.75 2.92
C GLU A 18 -5.18 -7.37 1.89
N ASN A 19 -5.72 -6.16 1.97
CA ASN A 19 -6.73 -5.69 1.01
C ASN A 19 -6.13 -5.58 -0.40
N PHE A 20 -4.90 -5.06 -0.51
CA PHE A 20 -4.20 -5.01 -1.78
C PHE A 20 -3.96 -6.41 -2.36
N ASN A 21 -3.44 -7.35 -1.55
CA ASN A 21 -3.21 -8.73 -1.97
C ASN A 21 -4.52 -9.43 -2.37
N LYS A 22 -5.62 -9.16 -1.68
CA LYS A 22 -6.94 -9.70 -2.03
C LYS A 22 -7.45 -9.16 -3.37
N HIS A 23 -7.21 -7.88 -3.65
CA HIS A 23 -7.51 -7.28 -4.95
C HIS A 23 -6.63 -7.87 -6.05
N LEU A 24 -5.31 -7.89 -5.84
CA LEU A 24 -4.33 -8.42 -6.78
C LEU A 24 -4.65 -9.87 -7.16
N LYS A 25 -4.88 -10.75 -6.16
CA LYS A 25 -5.25 -12.15 -6.41
C LYS A 25 -6.49 -12.30 -7.30
N ARG A 26 -7.52 -11.47 -7.11
CA ARG A 26 -8.73 -11.50 -7.95
C ARG A 26 -8.42 -11.05 -9.37
N THR A 27 -7.69 -9.95 -9.54
CA THR A 27 -7.35 -9.42 -10.86
C THR A 27 -6.43 -10.37 -11.63
N THR A 28 -5.47 -11.00 -10.95
CA THR A 28 -4.60 -12.03 -11.54
C THR A 28 -5.41 -13.28 -11.90
N HIS A 29 -6.37 -13.71 -11.08
CA HIS A 29 -7.19 -14.89 -11.40
C HIS A 29 -8.07 -14.70 -12.66
N HIS A 30 -8.42 -13.45 -13.02
CA HIS A 30 -9.07 -13.18 -14.30
C HIS A 30 -8.14 -13.36 -15.52
N LYS A 31 -6.82 -13.41 -15.30
CA LYS A 31 -5.79 -13.77 -16.28
C LYS A 31 -5.40 -15.23 -16.04
N GLU A 32 -6.06 -16.16 -16.74
CA GLU A 32 -5.86 -17.60 -16.52
C GLU A 32 -4.41 -18.06 -16.78
N GLN A 33 -3.72 -17.41 -17.73
CA GLN A 33 -2.30 -17.66 -18.02
C GLN A 33 -1.57 -16.39 -18.50
N PHE A 34 -0.26 -16.35 -18.26
CA PHE A 34 0.67 -15.35 -18.80
C PHE A 34 1.60 -16.02 -19.82
N PRO A 35 1.77 -15.46 -21.04
CA PRO A 35 2.63 -16.05 -22.06
C PRO A 35 4.12 -16.11 -21.69
N THR A 36 4.62 -15.13 -20.92
CA THR A 36 6.01 -15.02 -20.46
C THR A 36 6.10 -14.39 -19.07
N GLU A 37 7.24 -14.54 -18.41
CA GLU A 37 7.53 -13.85 -17.14
C GLU A 37 7.50 -12.31 -17.30
N ASP A 38 8.05 -11.77 -18.39
CA ASP A 38 7.98 -10.32 -18.70
C ASP A 38 6.53 -9.82 -18.84
N SER A 39 5.62 -10.64 -19.37
CA SER A 39 4.20 -10.27 -19.45
C SER A 39 3.52 -10.23 -18.07
N LEU A 40 3.95 -11.10 -17.13
CA LEU A 40 3.52 -11.06 -15.74
C LEU A 40 4.04 -9.81 -15.04
N ASP A 41 5.33 -9.49 -15.21
CA ASP A 41 5.95 -8.31 -14.59
C ASP A 41 5.27 -7.02 -15.05
N ARG A 42 5.04 -6.86 -16.36
CA ARG A 42 4.33 -5.68 -16.90
C ARG A 42 2.91 -5.58 -16.35
N PHE A 43 2.23 -6.71 -16.19
CA PHE A 43 0.90 -6.74 -15.59
C PHE A 43 0.94 -6.29 -14.12
N LEU A 44 1.89 -6.81 -13.32
CA LEU A 44 2.05 -6.43 -11.91
C LEU A 44 2.36 -4.93 -11.78
N VAL A 45 3.31 -4.40 -12.58
CA VAL A 45 3.63 -2.97 -12.61
C VAL A 45 2.40 -2.13 -12.92
N SER A 46 1.57 -2.54 -13.88
CA SER A 46 0.31 -1.87 -14.18
C SER A 46 -0.64 -1.84 -12.98
N GLN A 47 -0.82 -2.98 -12.29
CA GLN A 47 -1.65 -3.04 -11.07
C GLN A 47 -1.12 -2.14 -9.95
N PHE A 48 0.20 -2.12 -9.75
CA PHE A 48 0.84 -1.25 -8.75
C PHE A 48 0.64 0.23 -9.07
N ASN A 49 0.81 0.63 -10.33
CA ASN A 49 0.60 2.02 -10.74
C ASN A 49 -0.84 2.48 -10.49
N VAL A 50 -1.84 1.66 -10.83
CA VAL A 50 -3.25 1.96 -10.58
C VAL A 50 -3.54 2.08 -9.08
N TYR A 51 -2.96 1.20 -8.25
CA TYR A 51 -3.12 1.27 -6.80
C TYR A 51 -2.46 2.52 -6.21
N ASN A 52 -1.23 2.82 -6.66
CA ASN A 52 -0.45 3.96 -6.20
C ASN A 52 -1.13 5.28 -6.56
N GLU A 53 -1.62 5.44 -7.79
CA GLU A 53 -2.33 6.65 -8.21
C GLU A 53 -3.56 6.94 -7.33
N LYS A 54 -4.33 5.90 -6.98
CA LYS A 54 -5.49 6.01 -6.07
C LYS A 54 -5.08 6.32 -4.63
N SER A 55 -3.93 5.79 -4.19
CA SER A 55 -3.50 5.85 -2.79
C SER A 55 -2.59 7.04 -2.49
N LEU A 56 -1.98 7.67 -3.50
CA LEU A 56 -0.99 8.74 -3.35
C LEU A 56 -1.52 9.95 -2.57
N LYS A 57 -2.80 10.27 -2.74
CA LYS A 57 -3.47 11.40 -2.07
C LYS A 57 -3.99 11.05 -0.69
N ARG A 58 -3.89 9.79 -0.25
CA ARG A 58 -4.49 9.31 0.99
C ARG A 58 -3.51 9.48 2.15
N ILE A 59 -3.95 10.23 3.16
CA ILE A 59 -3.26 10.27 4.46
C ILE A 59 -3.93 9.25 5.39
N HIS A 60 -3.12 8.38 5.99
CA HIS A 60 -3.63 7.36 6.90
C HIS A 60 -4.04 7.95 8.25
N ARG A 61 -4.96 7.26 8.94
CA ARG A 61 -5.46 7.70 10.24
C ARG A 61 -4.30 7.90 11.21
N GLY A 62 -4.31 9.01 11.92
CA GLY A 62 -3.26 9.39 12.85
C GLY A 62 -2.12 10.17 12.22
N PHE A 63 -1.93 10.16 10.91
CA PHE A 63 -0.79 10.85 10.28
C PHE A 63 -1.07 12.33 9.94
N LYS A 64 -2.33 12.71 9.71
CA LYS A 64 -2.71 14.06 9.24
C LYS A 64 -2.25 15.23 10.13
N GLY A 65 -2.03 15.00 11.43
CA GLY A 65 -1.58 16.03 12.37
C GLY A 65 -0.27 15.70 13.08
N LEU A 66 0.45 14.68 12.62
CA LEU A 66 1.70 14.21 13.22
C LEU A 66 2.88 14.35 12.26
N GLN A 67 2.67 14.99 11.11
CA GLN A 67 3.66 15.13 10.06
C GLN A 67 4.89 15.89 10.56
N ASP A 68 4.69 17.08 11.15
CA ASP A 68 5.76 17.90 11.73
C ASP A 68 6.51 17.19 12.87
N THR A 69 5.79 16.46 13.74
CA THR A 69 6.39 15.72 14.85
C THR A 69 7.22 14.53 14.38
N LEU A 70 6.75 13.85 13.33
CA LEU A 70 7.46 12.72 12.74
C LEU A 70 8.71 13.20 12.01
N GLU A 71 8.61 14.30 11.24
CA GLU A 71 9.75 14.94 10.57
C GLU A 71 10.83 15.37 11.56
N ALA A 72 10.43 15.97 12.69
CA ALA A 72 11.37 16.33 13.77
C ALA A 72 12.04 15.12 14.45
N SER A 73 11.50 13.91 14.31
CA SER A 73 12.06 12.70 14.91
C SER A 73 13.16 12.04 14.05
N PHE A 74 13.31 12.47 12.79
CA PHE A 74 14.32 11.96 11.85
C PHE A 74 15.54 12.87 11.70
N ILE A 75 15.61 13.94 12.51
CA ILE A 75 16.72 14.90 12.63
C ILE A 75 17.49 14.58 13.91
#